data_AF-A0A9P6QSK2-F1
#
_entry.id   AF-A0A9P6QSK2-F1
#
_cell.length_a   1.000
_cell.length_b   1.000
_cell.length_c   1.000
_cell.angle_alpha   90.00
_cell.angle_beta   90.00
_cell.angle_gamma   90.00
#
_symmetry.space_group_name_H-M   'P 1'
#
loop_
_entity.id
_entity.type
_entity.pdbx_description
1 polymer ?
#
loop_
_entity_poly.entity_id
_entity_poly.type
_entity_poly.pdbx_seq_one_letter_code
_entity_poly.pdbx_strand_id
1 'polypeptide(L)'
;MVCTNAFSSLLSRAVVRATAHSTTTRSLSTRTLNTLRTSNFARSTNATALGASWSKAAPSSFSTRSAVLMIKARFQSTVATSGSATATSTAAATTTAKAVSAAPEVVVKPIVGYWMMTLSAMTFGIVVVGGMTRLTESGLSIVEWNLIKGMKPPRSQAEWEEEFEKYKQFPEYKILNHGMTLEEFKRIFYYEWSHRMLGRAIGAAFILPGLYFASRGMLSKAIARRSWIIGGLIGFQGALGWYMVKSGLDEQLMNTPGATPRVSQYRLAAHLGSAFLIYTGAFMTGLKVLTDYKISKGAYESIASVINNPILKRFKGAAHGIVALVFFTAISGAFVAGLDAGLIYNEFPLMGGRLMPPVGELFDSKFLHDGDHPTAGLWRNMFDNQVTVQFNHRVLATSTFTAVSALFLYSRNLPLPPQARLGVNLLMGVACCQVGLGIATLLYMVPVSLGTAHQAGSLTLLTSALYLMHSLKKVPVLKKIPLK
;
A
#
# COMPACT_ATOMS: atom_id res chain seq x y z
N MET A 1 56.92 45.48 -24.79
CA MET A 1 57.44 46.85 -24.64
C MET A 1 56.29 47.80 -24.96
N VAL A 2 55.67 48.45 -23.95
CA VAL A 2 54.54 49.42 -24.07
C VAL A 2 53.24 48.77 -24.65
N CYS A 3 52.07 48.72 -23.99
CA CYS A 3 51.10 49.80 -23.66
C CYS A 3 50.59 50.56 -24.91
N THR A 4 49.34 51.03 -25.05
CA THR A 4 48.18 51.15 -24.13
C THR A 4 46.88 51.46 -24.91
N ASN A 5 45.71 51.27 -24.28
CA ASN A 5 44.40 51.94 -24.53
C ASN A 5 43.71 51.75 -25.92
N ALA A 6 42.39 51.65 -26.10
CA ALA A 6 41.15 51.94 -25.34
C ALA A 6 40.39 53.24 -25.71
N PHE A 7 39.24 53.04 -26.38
CA PHE A 7 37.95 53.77 -26.30
C PHE A 7 37.86 55.31 -26.38
N SER A 8 37.30 55.80 -27.50
CA SER A 8 36.43 57.00 -27.63
C SER A 8 35.59 56.82 -28.91
N SER A 9 34.25 56.72 -28.92
CA SER A 9 33.16 57.64 -28.52
C SER A 9 32.94 58.84 -29.47
N LEU A 10 31.77 58.90 -30.15
CA LEU A 10 30.92 60.10 -30.34
C LEU A 10 29.73 59.88 -31.33
N LEU A 11 28.82 60.88 -31.35
CA LEU A 11 27.62 61.05 -32.22
C LEU A 11 26.39 60.18 -31.87
N SER A 12 25.17 60.71 -31.73
CA SER A 12 24.72 62.12 -31.71
C SER A 12 23.34 62.32 -31.05
N ARG A 13 23.14 63.46 -30.34
CA ARG A 13 21.95 64.37 -30.20
C ARG A 13 20.49 63.82 -30.24
N ALA A 14 19.44 64.37 -29.58
CA ALA A 14 19.17 65.34 -28.48
C ALA A 14 17.59 65.46 -28.35
N VAL A 15 16.84 66.21 -27.50
CA VAL A 15 17.02 67.07 -26.29
C VAL A 15 15.63 67.40 -25.64
N VAL A 16 15.50 67.54 -24.29
CA VAL A 16 14.46 68.33 -23.50
C VAL A 16 12.96 67.93 -23.59
N ARG A 17 12.05 67.97 -22.58
CA ARG A 17 11.95 68.35 -21.12
C ARG A 17 10.83 67.48 -20.46
N ALA A 18 10.67 67.19 -19.15
CA ALA A 18 11.39 67.44 -17.88
C ALA A 18 10.85 68.45 -16.82
N THR A 19 9.56 68.43 -16.44
CA THR A 19 9.01 68.92 -15.12
C THR A 19 7.69 68.19 -14.77
N ALA A 20 7.32 67.65 -13.59
CA ALA A 20 7.81 67.60 -12.19
C ALA A 20 6.99 68.43 -11.16
N HIS A 21 6.20 67.75 -10.31
CA HIS A 21 5.65 68.09 -8.97
C HIS A 21 4.68 66.94 -8.55
N SER A 22 4.33 66.62 -7.30
CA SER A 22 5.00 66.62 -5.99
C SER A 22 3.99 66.11 -4.94
N THR A 23 4.37 65.16 -4.05
CA THR A 23 3.76 64.86 -2.72
C THR A 23 2.24 64.99 -2.47
N THR A 24 1.63 63.94 -1.90
CA THR A 24 1.00 64.02 -0.54
C THR A 24 0.73 62.62 0.03
N THR A 25 1.05 62.43 1.31
CA THR A 25 0.74 61.23 2.09
C THR A 25 -0.64 61.31 2.75
N ARG A 26 -1.35 60.18 2.88
CA ARG A 26 -2.23 59.97 4.04
C ARG A 26 -2.46 58.50 4.37
N SER A 27 -2.13 58.13 5.60
CA SER A 27 -2.73 57.00 6.29
C SER A 27 -4.09 57.42 6.86
N LEU A 28 -4.96 56.45 7.14
CA LEU A 28 -5.92 56.52 8.24
C LEU A 28 -6.38 55.09 8.62
N SER A 29 -7.06 54.96 9.76
CA SER A 29 -7.26 53.68 10.45
C SER A 29 -8.70 53.54 10.98
N THR A 30 -8.92 52.43 11.70
CA THR A 30 -9.98 52.17 12.70
C THR A 30 -11.43 51.84 12.30
N ARG A 31 -11.89 50.74 12.94
CA ARG A 31 -13.17 50.51 13.65
C ARG A 31 -14.37 49.79 12.96
N THR A 32 -14.48 48.50 13.32
CA THR A 32 -15.63 47.83 13.98
C THR A 32 -17.09 48.13 13.58
N LEU A 33 -17.83 47.07 13.20
CA LEU A 33 -19.04 46.46 13.82
C LEU A 33 -19.53 45.37 12.81
N ASN A 34 -19.88 44.11 13.09
CA ASN A 34 -20.44 43.33 14.22
C ASN A 34 -21.98 43.19 14.21
N THR A 35 -22.45 41.92 14.24
CA THR A 35 -23.83 41.40 14.48
C THR A 35 -24.93 41.51 13.40
N LEU A 36 -25.94 40.62 13.57
CA LEU A 36 -27.30 40.56 12.95
C LEU A 36 -27.40 40.04 11.49
N ARG A 37 -28.41 39.23 11.11
CA ARG A 37 -29.40 38.42 11.88
C ARG A 37 -29.92 37.25 11.02
N THR A 38 -30.50 36.23 11.66
CA THR A 38 -31.26 35.14 11.04
C THR A 38 -32.60 35.57 10.44
N SER A 39 -33.05 34.93 9.36
CA SER A 39 -34.47 34.79 9.03
C SER A 39 -34.76 33.50 8.25
N ASN A 40 -35.51 32.57 8.86
CA ASN A 40 -36.24 31.55 8.11
C ASN A 40 -37.45 32.22 7.43
N PHE A 41 -37.85 31.73 6.25
CA PHE A 41 -39.24 31.85 5.80
C PHE A 41 -39.63 30.61 5.00
N ALA A 42 -40.92 30.26 5.00
CA ALA A 42 -41.42 29.03 4.38
C ALA A 42 -42.79 29.25 3.73
N ARG A 43 -43.07 28.50 2.66
CA ARG A 43 -44.41 28.10 2.16
C ARG A 43 -45.40 29.27 1.89
N SER A 44 -45.85 29.49 0.65
CA SER A 44 -46.78 28.56 -0.01
C SER A 44 -46.99 28.77 -1.52
N THR A 45 -47.25 27.67 -2.23
CA THR A 45 -48.23 27.48 -3.33
C THR A 45 -48.79 28.67 -4.13
N ASN A 46 -48.73 28.56 -5.46
CA ASN A 46 -49.92 28.26 -6.29
C ASN A 46 -49.50 27.76 -7.70
N ALA A 47 -50.45 27.25 -8.50
CA ALA A 47 -50.15 26.53 -9.74
C ALA A 47 -51.18 26.74 -10.86
N THR A 48 -50.69 26.79 -12.10
CA THR A 48 -51.40 26.57 -13.37
C THR A 48 -50.39 25.92 -14.33
N ALA A 49 -50.60 24.79 -15.04
CA ALA A 49 -51.74 24.02 -15.54
C ALA A 49 -51.98 24.16 -17.06
N LEU A 50 -51.17 23.45 -17.85
CA LEU A 50 -51.44 22.98 -19.22
C LEU A 50 -50.78 21.59 -19.38
N GLY A 51 -51.32 20.61 -20.11
CA GLY A 51 -52.64 20.60 -20.77
C GLY A 51 -52.76 19.65 -21.97
N ALA A 52 -52.49 18.34 -21.83
CA ALA A 52 -52.73 17.36 -22.91
C ALA A 52 -53.02 15.94 -22.38
N SER A 53 -54.09 15.31 -22.88
CA SER A 53 -54.42 13.87 -22.76
C SER A 53 -53.75 13.08 -23.90
N TRP A 54 -53.74 11.74 -24.00
CA TRP A 54 -54.65 10.67 -23.54
C TRP A 54 -53.82 9.44 -23.08
N SER A 55 -54.35 8.29 -22.62
CA SER A 55 -55.71 7.75 -22.59
C SER A 55 -56.00 6.97 -21.28
N LYS A 56 -56.52 5.73 -21.35
CA LYS A 56 -56.73 4.79 -20.23
C LYS A 56 -56.61 3.34 -20.74
N ALA A 57 -55.88 2.49 -20.00
CA ALA A 57 -56.05 1.03 -20.03
C ALA A 57 -55.51 0.42 -18.72
N ALA A 58 -56.33 -0.40 -18.05
CA ALA A 58 -55.99 -1.16 -16.84
C ALA A 58 -57.12 -2.17 -16.53
N PRO A 59 -56.91 -3.19 -15.68
CA PRO A 59 -55.64 -3.69 -15.13
C PRO A 59 -55.38 -5.17 -15.48
N SER A 60 -54.17 -5.67 -15.18
CA SER A 60 -53.98 -7.09 -14.84
C SER A 60 -53.01 -7.21 -13.66
N SER A 61 -53.34 -8.07 -12.70
CA SER A 61 -52.64 -8.18 -11.43
C SER A 61 -51.58 -9.28 -11.46
N PHE A 62 -50.31 -8.96 -11.20
CA PHE A 62 -49.30 -9.97 -10.88
C PHE A 62 -48.48 -9.63 -9.64
N SER A 63 -48.20 -10.69 -8.86
CA SER A 63 -47.68 -10.63 -7.50
C SER A 63 -46.19 -10.29 -7.44
N THR A 64 -45.84 -9.28 -6.63
CA THR A 64 -44.44 -9.01 -6.26
C THR A 64 -43.99 -10.00 -5.18
N ARG A 65 -43.07 -10.92 -5.51
CA ARG A 65 -42.29 -11.68 -4.52
C ARG A 65 -40.81 -11.70 -4.87
N SER A 66 -39.99 -11.12 -3.99
CA SER A 66 -38.54 -11.04 -4.13
C SER A 66 -37.88 -12.42 -3.96
N ALA A 67 -37.08 -12.84 -4.94
CA ALA A 67 -36.31 -14.08 -4.88
C ALA A 67 -34.98 -13.87 -4.12
N VAL A 68 -34.99 -14.02 -2.79
CA VAL A 68 -33.76 -14.08 -1.98
C VAL A 68 -33.24 -15.52 -1.98
N LEU A 69 -32.15 -15.77 -2.72
CA LEU A 69 -31.59 -17.11 -2.89
C LEU A 69 -30.76 -17.55 -1.64
N MET A 70 -31.42 -18.20 -0.69
CA MET A 70 -30.79 -18.79 0.50
C MET A 70 -30.32 -20.23 0.25
N ILE A 71 -29.02 -20.43 0.02
CA ILE A 71 -28.44 -21.77 -0.07
C ILE A 71 -28.36 -22.39 1.34
N LYS A 72 -29.27 -23.32 1.66
CA LYS A 72 -29.16 -24.22 2.81
C LYS A 72 -28.60 -25.57 2.36
N ALA A 73 -27.33 -25.83 2.65
CA ALA A 73 -26.79 -27.18 2.57
C ALA A 73 -27.48 -28.09 3.61
N ARG A 74 -28.04 -29.21 3.16
CA ARG A 74 -28.83 -30.14 3.98
C ARG A 74 -28.07 -31.45 4.14
N PHE A 75 -27.26 -31.56 5.20
CA PHE A 75 -26.69 -32.86 5.58
C PHE A 75 -27.82 -33.79 6.05
N GLN A 76 -28.01 -34.89 5.32
CA GLN A 76 -28.77 -36.04 5.83
C GLN A 76 -27.80 -36.93 6.61
N SER A 77 -28.15 -37.27 7.84
CA SER A 77 -27.45 -38.31 8.60
C SER A 77 -28.34 -39.55 8.62
N THR A 78 -27.87 -40.65 8.05
CA THR A 78 -28.60 -41.92 8.05
C THR A 78 -28.72 -42.42 9.49
N VAL A 79 -29.93 -42.81 9.91
CA VAL A 79 -30.15 -43.55 11.17
C VAL A 79 -30.10 -45.03 10.84
N ALA A 80 -29.21 -45.76 11.51
CA ALA A 80 -29.19 -47.22 11.51
C ALA A 80 -29.41 -47.70 12.95
N THR A 81 -30.49 -48.44 13.17
CA THR A 81 -30.90 -48.94 14.48
C THR A 81 -30.37 -50.35 14.72
N SER A 82 -29.59 -50.52 15.78
CA SER A 82 -29.35 -51.82 16.43
C SER A 82 -29.21 -51.57 17.93
N GLY A 83 -29.99 -52.28 18.75
CA GLY A 83 -30.07 -52.04 20.19
C GLY A 83 -29.37 -53.12 21.02
N SER A 84 -28.96 -52.74 22.23
CA SER A 84 -28.85 -53.63 23.38
C SER A 84 -28.92 -52.79 24.66
N ALA A 85 -29.48 -53.35 25.72
CA ALA A 85 -29.56 -52.69 27.02
C ALA A 85 -28.50 -53.22 27.98
N THR A 86 -27.74 -52.33 28.61
CA THR A 86 -26.96 -52.67 29.80
C THR A 86 -26.85 -51.43 30.69
N ALA A 87 -27.30 -51.54 31.94
CA ALA A 87 -27.08 -50.51 32.94
C ALA A 87 -25.71 -50.74 33.59
N THR A 88 -24.88 -49.69 33.68
CA THR A 88 -23.65 -49.72 34.47
C THR A 88 -23.40 -48.33 35.03
N SER A 89 -23.01 -48.24 36.30
CA SER A 89 -22.69 -46.98 36.95
C SER A 89 -21.42 -46.37 36.38
N THR A 90 -21.29 -45.04 36.45
CA THR A 90 -20.01 -44.36 36.19
C THR A 90 -19.81 -43.30 37.26
N ALA A 91 -18.70 -43.40 37.99
CA ALA A 91 -18.42 -42.53 39.12
C ALA A 91 -18.11 -41.08 38.67
N ALA A 92 -18.37 -40.11 39.55
CA ALA A 92 -18.13 -38.69 39.28
C ALA A 92 -16.62 -38.35 39.27
N ALA A 93 -15.98 -38.54 38.12
CA ALA A 93 -14.58 -38.18 37.88
C ALA A 93 -14.38 -36.65 37.91
N THR A 94 -14.16 -36.11 39.11
CA THR A 94 -13.88 -34.68 39.34
C THR A 94 -12.53 -34.31 38.72
N THR A 95 -12.56 -33.90 37.47
CA THR A 95 -11.38 -33.43 36.72
C THR A 95 -11.00 -32.02 37.17
N THR A 96 -10.22 -31.93 38.25
CA THR A 96 -9.57 -30.68 38.68
C THR A 96 -8.63 -30.18 37.59
N ALA A 97 -9.14 -29.28 36.74
CA ALA A 97 -8.41 -28.66 35.64
C ALA A 97 -7.22 -27.86 36.20
N LYS A 98 -6.02 -28.46 36.14
CA LYS A 98 -4.76 -27.90 36.66
C LYS A 98 -4.45 -26.58 35.96
N ALA A 99 -4.78 -25.47 36.61
CA ALA A 99 -4.55 -24.13 36.08
C ALA A 99 -3.05 -23.87 35.96
N VAL A 100 -2.51 -24.00 34.75
CA VAL A 100 -1.11 -23.66 34.45
C VAL A 100 -0.94 -22.15 34.58
N SER A 101 -0.38 -21.72 35.71
CA SER A 101 0.07 -20.36 35.95
C SER A 101 1.30 -20.08 35.08
N ALA A 102 1.06 -19.75 33.81
CA ALA A 102 2.11 -19.20 32.95
C ALA A 102 2.72 -17.97 33.64
N ALA A 103 4.03 -18.02 33.89
CA ALA A 103 4.76 -16.88 34.43
C ALA A 103 4.53 -15.63 33.55
N PRO A 104 4.41 -14.42 34.13
CA PRO A 104 4.05 -13.23 33.38
C PRO A 104 5.00 -13.00 32.19
N GLU A 105 4.45 -12.83 30.98
CA GLU A 105 5.24 -12.47 29.80
C GLU A 105 6.01 -11.19 30.12
N VAL A 106 7.35 -11.25 30.15
CA VAL A 106 8.21 -10.13 30.52
C VAL A 106 7.82 -8.90 29.69
N VAL A 107 7.25 -7.90 30.38
CA VAL A 107 6.63 -6.73 29.73
C VAL A 107 7.72 -5.89 29.08
N VAL A 108 7.83 -6.03 27.76
CA VAL A 108 8.81 -5.32 26.95
C VAL A 108 8.54 -3.81 27.00
N LYS A 109 9.59 -3.02 27.24
CA LYS A 109 9.49 -1.55 27.38
C LYS A 109 9.05 -0.88 26.06
N PRO A 110 8.29 0.23 26.09
CA PRO A 110 7.75 0.88 24.89
C PRO A 110 8.79 1.26 23.83
N ILE A 111 10.03 1.53 24.23
CA ILE A 111 11.14 1.88 23.32
C ILE A 111 11.41 0.82 22.23
N VAL A 112 11.26 -0.48 22.56
CA VAL A 112 11.38 -1.57 21.59
C VAL A 112 10.19 -1.55 20.61
N GLY A 113 9.02 -1.10 21.08
CA GLY A 113 7.86 -0.85 20.24
C GLY A 113 8.08 0.32 19.28
N TYR A 114 8.59 1.46 19.78
CA TYR A 114 8.91 2.62 18.95
C TYR A 114 10.01 2.35 17.92
N TRP A 115 11.02 1.53 18.26
CA TRP A 115 12.01 1.04 17.28
C TRP A 115 11.34 0.28 16.12
N MET A 116 10.45 -0.67 16.42
CA MET A 116 9.67 -1.40 15.41
C MET A 116 8.73 -0.49 14.60
N MET A 117 8.12 0.52 15.21
CA MET A 117 7.33 1.54 14.49
C MET A 117 8.21 2.42 13.59
N THR A 118 9.44 2.74 14.01
CA THR A 118 10.41 3.53 13.21
C THR A 118 10.85 2.73 11.99
N LEU A 119 11.19 1.45 12.17
CA LEU A 119 11.48 0.53 11.06
C LEU A 119 10.32 0.45 10.08
N SER A 120 9.09 0.28 10.57
CA SER A 120 7.88 0.31 9.74
C SER A 120 7.74 1.62 8.95
N ALA A 121 7.96 2.79 9.58
CA ALA A 121 7.91 4.08 8.89
C ALA A 121 9.02 4.22 7.82
N MET A 122 10.25 3.75 8.09
CA MET A 122 11.32 3.75 7.11
C MET A 122 11.04 2.77 5.95
N THR A 123 10.46 1.60 6.22
CA THR A 123 10.01 0.66 5.18
C THR A 123 8.86 1.23 4.34
N PHE A 124 7.99 2.07 4.92
CA PHE A 124 7.03 2.85 4.13
C PHE A 124 7.76 3.83 3.20
N GLY A 125 8.71 4.60 3.74
CA GLY A 125 9.52 5.55 2.97
C GLY A 125 10.25 4.90 1.78
N ILE A 126 10.90 3.75 1.99
CA ILE A 126 11.61 3.07 0.90
C ILE A 126 10.67 2.48 -0.15
N VAL A 127 9.48 2.01 0.24
CA VAL A 127 8.45 1.59 -0.73
C VAL A 127 8.00 2.76 -1.61
N VAL A 128 7.92 3.98 -1.09
CA VAL A 128 7.60 5.18 -1.89
C VAL A 128 8.76 5.55 -2.83
N VAL A 129 9.99 5.58 -2.32
CA VAL A 129 11.18 5.92 -3.13
C VAL A 129 11.45 4.85 -4.21
N GLY A 130 11.29 3.57 -3.89
CA GLY A 130 11.40 2.47 -4.86
C GLY A 130 10.29 2.49 -5.92
N GLY A 131 9.09 2.96 -5.56
CA GLY A 131 8.00 3.22 -6.50
C GLY A 131 8.39 4.28 -7.53
N MET A 132 8.91 5.44 -7.08
CA MET A 132 9.48 6.44 -7.99
C MET A 132 10.62 5.84 -8.83
N THR A 133 11.53 5.08 -8.20
CA THR A 133 12.71 4.50 -8.86
C THR A 133 12.34 3.61 -10.05
N ARG A 134 11.26 2.82 -9.95
CA ARG A 134 10.71 2.03 -11.08
C ARG A 134 9.95 2.89 -12.09
N LEU A 135 9.10 3.83 -11.62
CA LEU A 135 8.27 4.66 -12.49
C LEU A 135 9.07 5.72 -13.27
N THR A 136 10.32 6.00 -12.89
CA THR A 136 11.28 6.81 -13.66
C THR A 136 12.38 5.98 -14.31
N GLU A 137 12.19 4.67 -14.44
CA GLU A 137 13.11 3.71 -15.10
C GLU A 137 14.58 3.89 -14.70
N SER A 138 14.80 4.12 -13.41
CA SER A 138 16.12 4.45 -12.84
C SER A 138 16.80 3.28 -12.12
N GLY A 139 16.16 2.11 -12.10
CA GLY A 139 16.58 0.97 -11.30
C GLY A 139 17.89 0.29 -11.70
N LEU A 140 18.51 0.71 -12.81
CA LEU A 140 19.76 0.18 -13.36
C LEU A 140 20.82 1.28 -13.62
N SER A 141 20.55 2.52 -13.18
CA SER A 141 21.43 3.68 -13.41
C SER A 141 22.79 3.58 -12.70
N ILE A 142 22.89 2.86 -11.58
CA ILE A 142 24.10 2.70 -10.77
C ILE A 142 24.63 1.27 -10.88
N VAL A 143 25.43 1.03 -11.91
CA VAL A 143 25.85 -0.32 -12.32
C VAL A 143 26.75 -1.03 -11.30
N GLU A 144 27.53 -0.28 -10.50
CA GLU A 144 28.38 -0.85 -9.46
C GLU A 144 27.61 -1.16 -8.15
N TRP A 145 27.76 -2.38 -7.61
CA TRP A 145 27.21 -2.75 -6.29
C TRP A 145 28.27 -2.63 -5.18
N ASN A 146 28.61 -1.40 -4.80
CA ASN A 146 29.57 -1.13 -3.73
C ASN A 146 28.88 -0.94 -2.37
N LEU A 147 29.18 -1.79 -1.37
CA LEU A 147 28.64 -1.63 -0.01
C LEU A 147 28.92 -0.25 0.61
N ILE A 148 30.19 0.20 0.57
CA ILE A 148 30.65 1.44 1.24
C ILE A 148 31.05 2.53 0.23
N LYS A 149 31.83 2.21 -0.84
CA LYS A 149 32.34 3.24 -1.78
C LYS A 149 31.20 4.06 -2.41
N GLY A 150 30.17 3.39 -2.92
CA GLY A 150 28.98 4.01 -3.54
C GLY A 150 28.00 4.68 -2.56
N MET A 151 28.44 5.04 -1.34
CA MET A 151 27.63 5.88 -0.43
C MET A 151 27.70 7.37 -0.76
N LYS A 152 28.77 7.82 -1.41
CA LYS A 152 28.90 9.22 -1.90
C LYS A 152 28.45 9.26 -3.36
N PRO A 153 27.51 10.15 -3.76
CA PRO A 153 27.27 10.42 -5.17
C PRO A 153 28.42 11.28 -5.75
N PRO A 154 28.59 11.31 -7.07
CA PRO A 154 29.55 12.19 -7.75
C PRO A 154 29.36 13.67 -7.37
N ARG A 155 30.47 14.41 -7.33
CA ARG A 155 30.52 15.81 -6.87
C ARG A 155 31.20 16.75 -7.87
N SER A 156 32.25 16.30 -8.54
CA SER A 156 32.85 17.04 -9.66
C SER A 156 32.19 16.67 -10.99
N GLN A 157 32.35 17.54 -12.00
CA GLN A 157 31.85 17.28 -13.34
C GLN A 157 32.50 16.04 -13.96
N ALA A 158 33.80 15.82 -13.73
CA ALA A 158 34.52 14.64 -14.22
C ALA A 158 34.02 13.32 -13.58
N GLU A 159 33.69 13.31 -12.28
CA GLU A 159 33.07 12.13 -11.64
C GLU A 159 31.67 11.83 -12.23
N TRP A 160 30.91 12.87 -12.60
CA TRP A 160 29.61 12.71 -13.26
C TRP A 160 29.75 12.17 -14.69
N GLU A 161 30.77 12.61 -15.42
CA GLU A 161 31.10 12.11 -16.75
C GLU A 161 31.60 10.66 -16.69
N GLU A 162 32.43 10.28 -15.72
CA GLU A 162 32.88 8.88 -15.53
C GLU A 162 31.70 7.92 -15.31
N GLU A 163 30.80 8.23 -14.37
CA GLU A 163 29.61 7.38 -14.11
C GLU A 163 28.65 7.35 -15.31
N PHE A 164 28.56 8.43 -16.10
CA PHE A 164 27.73 8.46 -17.29
C PHE A 164 28.34 7.65 -18.46
N GLU A 165 29.65 7.72 -18.68
CA GLU A 165 30.33 6.85 -19.66
C GLU A 165 30.26 5.36 -19.30
N LYS A 166 30.23 5.02 -18.00
CA LYS A 166 29.88 3.67 -17.55
C LYS A 166 28.44 3.32 -17.97
N TYR A 167 27.46 4.16 -17.63
CA TYR A 167 26.04 3.90 -17.94
C TYR A 167 25.78 3.69 -19.45
N LYS A 168 26.45 4.46 -20.31
CA LYS A 168 26.36 4.33 -21.79
C LYS A 168 26.73 2.94 -22.33
N GLN A 169 27.48 2.14 -21.58
CA GLN A 169 27.85 0.79 -22.02
C GLN A 169 26.69 -0.21 -21.90
N PHE A 170 25.65 0.08 -21.12
CA PHE A 170 24.63 -0.90 -20.75
C PHE A 170 23.40 -0.91 -21.68
N PRO A 171 22.65 -2.03 -21.72
CA PRO A 171 21.49 -2.16 -22.60
C PRO A 171 20.41 -1.08 -22.40
N GLU A 172 20.20 -0.61 -21.17
CA GLU A 172 19.19 0.42 -20.85
C GLU A 172 19.47 1.75 -21.58
N TYR A 173 20.71 2.24 -21.58
CA TYR A 173 21.09 3.42 -22.37
C TYR A 173 21.01 3.15 -23.88
N LYS A 174 21.47 1.97 -24.33
CA LYS A 174 21.55 1.63 -25.76
C LYS A 174 20.18 1.42 -26.42
N ILE A 175 19.16 1.01 -25.67
CA ILE A 175 17.84 0.64 -26.19
C ILE A 175 16.74 1.64 -25.79
N LEU A 176 16.73 2.12 -24.55
CA LEU A 176 15.64 2.96 -24.01
C LEU A 176 16.05 4.44 -23.89
N ASN A 177 17.20 4.71 -23.28
CA ASN A 177 17.66 6.08 -22.96
C ASN A 177 18.69 6.64 -23.98
N HIS A 178 18.60 6.22 -25.25
CA HIS A 178 19.60 6.58 -26.27
C HIS A 178 19.58 8.09 -26.58
N GLY A 179 20.70 8.76 -26.32
CA GLY A 179 20.85 10.21 -26.52
C GLY A 179 20.42 11.06 -25.32
N MET A 180 20.12 10.43 -24.18
CA MET A 180 19.90 11.11 -22.89
C MET A 180 21.05 12.07 -22.55
N THR A 181 20.74 13.21 -21.93
CA THR A 181 21.74 14.18 -21.46
C THR A 181 22.28 13.85 -20.06
N LEU A 182 23.41 14.44 -19.70
CA LEU A 182 24.00 14.26 -18.36
C LEU A 182 23.08 14.72 -17.22
N GLU A 183 22.26 15.75 -17.42
CA GLU A 183 21.32 16.24 -16.40
C GLU A 183 20.12 15.29 -16.20
N GLU A 184 19.70 14.61 -17.26
CA GLU A 184 18.70 13.54 -17.18
C GLU A 184 19.28 12.28 -16.51
N PHE A 185 20.53 11.93 -16.81
CA PHE A 185 21.26 10.88 -16.10
C PHE A 185 21.40 11.17 -14.60
N LYS A 186 21.81 12.39 -14.22
CA LYS A 186 21.87 12.85 -12.82
C LYS A 186 20.53 12.64 -12.10
N ARG A 187 19.40 12.94 -12.76
CA ARG A 187 18.04 12.74 -12.21
C ARG A 187 17.75 11.27 -11.92
N ILE A 188 18.02 10.34 -12.86
CA ILE A 188 17.77 8.90 -12.60
C ILE A 188 18.73 8.35 -11.53
N PHE A 189 20.02 8.72 -11.60
CA PHE A 189 21.04 8.35 -10.60
C PHE A 189 20.60 8.75 -9.18
N TYR A 190 20.06 9.95 -8.98
CA TYR A 190 19.64 10.40 -7.65
C TYR A 190 18.43 9.62 -7.08
N TYR A 191 17.50 9.13 -7.91
CA TYR A 191 16.43 8.25 -7.42
C TYR A 191 17.00 6.92 -6.91
N GLU A 192 17.83 6.25 -7.72
CA GLU A 192 18.40 4.95 -7.33
C GLU A 192 19.38 5.08 -6.17
N TRP A 193 20.23 6.11 -6.15
CA TRP A 193 21.12 6.41 -5.03
C TRP A 193 20.32 6.62 -3.73
N SER A 194 19.23 7.40 -3.78
CA SER A 194 18.36 7.64 -2.62
C SER A 194 17.72 6.35 -2.11
N HIS A 195 17.22 5.51 -3.02
CA HIS A 195 16.68 4.18 -2.69
C HIS A 195 17.75 3.29 -2.02
N ARG A 196 18.94 3.22 -2.62
CA ARG A 196 20.11 2.47 -2.12
C ARG A 196 20.61 2.97 -0.77
N MET A 197 20.58 4.28 -0.50
CA MET A 197 20.98 4.85 0.79
C MET A 197 19.93 4.58 1.87
N LEU A 198 18.64 4.71 1.55
CA LEU A 198 17.57 4.41 2.51
C LEU A 198 17.54 2.93 2.89
N GLY A 199 17.89 2.02 1.97
CA GLY A 199 18.09 0.59 2.27
C GLY A 199 19.20 0.33 3.29
N ARG A 200 20.36 1.00 3.14
CA ARG A 200 21.46 0.96 4.12
C ARG A 200 21.02 1.54 5.48
N ALA A 201 20.29 2.65 5.47
CA ALA A 201 19.77 3.29 6.67
C ALA A 201 18.79 2.39 7.44
N ILE A 202 17.90 1.66 6.75
CA ILE A 202 17.01 0.65 7.37
C ILE A 202 17.83 -0.48 8.00
N GLY A 203 18.86 -0.98 7.30
CA GLY A 203 19.78 -1.99 7.84
C GLY A 203 20.45 -1.54 9.14
N ALA A 204 21.01 -0.32 9.18
CA ALA A 204 21.62 0.24 10.37
C ALA A 204 20.60 0.49 11.50
N ALA A 205 19.43 1.03 11.18
CA ALA A 205 18.33 1.28 12.13
C ALA A 205 17.72 -0.03 12.68
N PHE A 206 17.88 -1.16 12.00
CA PHE A 206 17.56 -2.48 12.54
C PHE A 206 18.69 -2.99 13.44
N ILE A 207 19.91 -3.07 12.89
CA ILE A 207 21.04 -3.77 13.53
C ILE A 207 21.48 -3.06 14.82
N LEU A 208 21.71 -1.74 14.80
CA LEU A 208 22.31 -1.04 15.94
C LEU A 208 21.41 -1.05 17.20
N PRO A 209 20.10 -0.70 17.12
CA PRO A 209 19.22 -0.83 18.28
C PRO A 209 18.93 -2.29 18.63
N GLY A 210 18.86 -3.18 17.64
CA GLY A 210 18.62 -4.61 17.85
C GLY A 210 19.71 -5.28 18.71
N LEU A 211 20.99 -5.03 18.39
CA LEU A 211 22.14 -5.50 19.17
C LEU A 211 22.16 -4.90 20.58
N TYR A 212 21.83 -3.62 20.72
CA TYR A 212 21.68 -2.97 22.03
C TYR A 212 20.56 -3.60 22.87
N PHE A 213 19.36 -3.79 22.31
CA PHE A 213 18.25 -4.40 23.07
C PHE A 213 18.49 -5.88 23.39
N ALA A 214 19.20 -6.62 22.53
CA ALA A 214 19.60 -7.99 22.79
C ALA A 214 20.62 -8.09 23.94
N SER A 215 21.74 -7.34 23.84
CA SER A 215 22.80 -7.34 24.87
C SER A 215 22.33 -6.81 26.23
N ARG A 216 21.34 -5.90 26.27
CA ARG A 216 20.71 -5.41 27.50
C ARG A 216 19.53 -6.26 28.00
N GLY A 217 19.27 -7.42 27.39
CA GLY A 217 18.20 -8.34 27.81
C GLY A 217 16.77 -7.78 27.67
N MET A 218 16.58 -6.75 26.84
CA MET A 218 15.32 -5.99 26.75
C MET A 218 14.26 -6.66 25.86
N LEU A 219 14.58 -7.78 25.20
CA LEU A 219 13.70 -8.50 24.29
C LEU A 219 13.16 -9.79 24.94
N SER A 220 11.84 -9.92 25.08
CA SER A 220 11.24 -11.21 25.45
C SER A 220 11.45 -12.24 24.32
N LYS A 221 11.50 -13.55 24.64
CA LYS A 221 11.74 -14.62 23.66
C LYS A 221 10.83 -14.52 22.42
N ALA A 222 9.58 -14.10 22.59
CA ALA A 222 8.62 -13.91 21.50
C ALA A 222 8.95 -12.71 20.60
N ILE A 223 9.43 -11.59 21.16
CA ILE A 223 9.86 -10.40 20.40
C ILE A 223 11.22 -10.64 19.75
N ALA A 224 12.15 -11.32 20.43
CA ALA A 224 13.44 -11.72 19.86
C ALA A 224 13.24 -12.61 18.60
N ARG A 225 12.39 -13.64 18.67
CA ARG A 225 12.08 -14.49 17.51
C ARG A 225 11.46 -13.71 16.34
N ARG A 226 10.54 -12.77 16.63
CA ARG A 226 9.97 -11.87 15.61
C ARG A 226 11.03 -10.98 14.98
N SER A 227 11.93 -10.43 15.80
CA SER A 227 13.04 -9.59 15.35
C SER A 227 13.97 -10.36 14.41
N TRP A 228 14.34 -11.60 14.76
CA TRP A 228 15.14 -12.47 13.89
C TRP A 228 14.49 -12.74 12.53
N ILE A 229 13.17 -12.99 12.49
CA ILE A 229 12.44 -13.17 11.22
C ILE A 229 12.46 -11.87 10.38
N ILE A 230 12.23 -10.72 11.01
CA ILE A 230 12.30 -9.41 10.35
C ILE A 230 13.71 -9.10 9.82
N GLY A 231 14.75 -9.37 10.61
CA GLY A 231 16.15 -9.21 10.20
C GLY A 231 16.56 -10.12 9.05
N GLY A 232 16.10 -11.38 9.07
CA GLY A 232 16.28 -12.32 7.95
C GLY A 232 15.60 -11.83 6.67
N LEU A 233 14.38 -11.28 6.77
CA LEU A 233 13.69 -10.66 5.63
C LEU A 233 14.41 -9.39 5.13
N ILE A 234 14.99 -8.56 6.02
CA ILE A 234 15.79 -7.38 5.63
C ILE A 234 17.08 -7.80 4.89
N GLY A 235 17.74 -8.88 5.32
CA GLY A 235 18.86 -9.47 4.59
C GLY A 235 18.45 -10.00 3.22
N PHE A 236 17.31 -10.71 3.15
CA PHE A 236 16.73 -11.22 1.91
C PHE A 236 16.30 -10.09 0.94
N GLN A 237 15.80 -8.96 1.45
CA GLN A 237 15.55 -7.76 0.65
C GLN A 237 16.82 -7.23 -0.03
N GLY A 238 17.94 -7.17 0.70
CA GLY A 238 19.23 -6.78 0.13
C GLY A 238 19.69 -7.73 -0.98
N ALA A 239 19.53 -9.05 -0.77
CA ALA A 239 19.85 -10.06 -1.76
C ALA A 239 18.93 -9.99 -3.00
N LEU A 240 17.62 -9.78 -2.82
CA LEU A 240 16.69 -9.57 -3.94
C LEU A 240 17.01 -8.28 -4.72
N GLY A 241 17.33 -7.18 -4.03
CA GLY A 241 17.69 -5.93 -4.69
C GLY A 241 18.97 -6.06 -5.54
N TRP A 242 19.99 -6.76 -5.04
CA TRP A 242 21.16 -7.12 -5.82
C TRP A 242 20.82 -8.01 -7.02
N TYR A 243 19.99 -9.04 -6.83
CA TYR A 243 19.56 -9.96 -7.90
C TYR A 243 18.72 -9.28 -8.99
N MET A 244 17.92 -8.27 -8.63
CA MET A 244 17.19 -7.41 -9.56
C MET A 244 18.16 -6.63 -10.45
N VAL A 245 19.06 -5.85 -9.85
CA VAL A 245 20.05 -5.03 -10.58
C VAL A 245 20.92 -5.91 -11.48
N LYS A 246 21.54 -6.97 -10.95
CA LYS A 246 22.41 -7.88 -11.72
C LYS A 246 21.72 -8.38 -13.01
N SER A 247 20.42 -8.61 -12.97
CA SER A 247 19.66 -9.16 -14.10
C SER A 247 19.12 -8.16 -15.11
N GLY A 248 19.05 -6.87 -14.76
CA GLY A 248 18.74 -5.83 -15.75
C GLY A 248 19.96 -5.43 -16.58
N LEU A 249 21.15 -5.69 -16.06
CA LEU A 249 22.45 -5.44 -16.71
C LEU A 249 22.95 -6.63 -17.54
N ASP A 250 22.10 -7.64 -17.80
CA ASP A 250 22.51 -8.86 -18.52
C ASP A 250 22.57 -8.61 -20.03
N GLU A 251 23.76 -8.77 -20.63
CA GLU A 251 24.00 -8.51 -22.05
C GLU A 251 23.20 -9.45 -22.98
N GLN A 252 22.75 -10.61 -22.50
CA GLN A 252 21.88 -11.51 -23.27
C GLN A 252 20.55 -10.84 -23.67
N LEU A 253 20.12 -9.81 -22.96
CA LEU A 253 18.94 -9.00 -23.30
C LEU A 253 19.11 -8.25 -24.63
N MET A 254 20.33 -7.87 -25.04
CA MET A 254 20.57 -7.26 -26.36
C MET A 254 20.47 -8.25 -27.51
N ASN A 255 20.69 -9.54 -27.24
CA ASN A 255 20.66 -10.62 -28.24
C ASN A 255 19.30 -11.32 -28.35
N THR A 256 18.31 -10.90 -27.56
CA THR A 256 16.98 -11.52 -27.49
C THR A 256 15.94 -10.63 -28.18
N PRO A 257 15.38 -11.00 -29.35
CA PRO A 257 14.43 -10.17 -30.08
C PRO A 257 13.21 -9.78 -29.23
N GLY A 258 12.95 -8.47 -29.11
CA GLY A 258 11.84 -7.93 -28.31
C GLY A 258 12.08 -7.89 -26.79
N ALA A 259 13.25 -8.29 -26.30
CA ALA A 259 13.58 -8.13 -24.88
C ALA A 259 13.78 -6.65 -24.52
N THR A 260 13.10 -6.22 -23.46
CA THR A 260 13.23 -4.88 -22.87
C THR A 260 14.21 -4.96 -21.70
N PRO A 261 15.24 -4.09 -21.62
CA PRO A 261 16.22 -4.12 -20.54
C PRO A 261 15.65 -3.51 -19.25
N ARG A 262 14.73 -4.22 -18.61
CA ARG A 262 14.04 -3.83 -17.37
C ARG A 262 14.03 -4.96 -16.35
N VAL A 263 13.91 -4.60 -15.07
CA VAL A 263 13.81 -5.59 -13.98
C VAL A 263 12.50 -6.35 -14.09
N SER A 264 12.58 -7.68 -14.25
CA SER A 264 11.41 -8.56 -14.39
C SER A 264 10.38 -8.38 -13.26
N GLN A 265 9.12 -8.33 -13.68
CA GLN A 265 7.88 -8.31 -12.90
C GLN A 265 7.86 -9.31 -11.73
N TYR A 266 8.37 -10.53 -11.91
CA TYR A 266 8.45 -11.52 -10.83
C TYR A 266 9.39 -11.08 -9.70
N ARG A 267 10.53 -10.48 -10.06
CA ARG A 267 11.54 -10.01 -9.11
C ARG A 267 11.05 -8.76 -8.39
N LEU A 268 10.43 -7.84 -9.13
CA LEU A 268 9.78 -6.64 -8.59
C LEU A 268 8.65 -7.01 -7.61
N ALA A 269 7.78 -7.96 -7.97
CA ALA A 269 6.70 -8.45 -7.11
C ALA A 269 7.22 -9.17 -5.85
N ALA A 270 8.25 -10.01 -5.98
CA ALA A 270 8.90 -10.65 -4.83
C ALA A 270 9.56 -9.63 -3.88
N HIS A 271 10.19 -8.59 -4.43
CA HIS A 271 10.83 -7.53 -3.68
C HIS A 271 9.80 -6.63 -2.97
N LEU A 272 8.77 -6.15 -3.68
CA LEU A 272 7.70 -5.36 -3.05
C LEU A 272 6.92 -6.19 -2.01
N GLY A 273 6.60 -7.45 -2.33
CA GLY A 273 5.90 -8.35 -1.42
C GLY A 273 6.68 -8.62 -0.12
N SER A 274 7.99 -8.85 -0.21
CA SER A 274 8.83 -9.04 0.99
C SER A 274 9.09 -7.73 1.76
N ALA A 275 9.13 -6.57 1.10
CA ALA A 275 9.08 -5.26 1.78
C ALA A 275 7.76 -5.07 2.56
N PHE A 276 6.62 -5.45 1.97
CA PHE A 276 5.31 -5.42 2.63
C PHE A 276 5.23 -6.42 3.82
N LEU A 277 5.92 -7.56 3.76
CA LEU A 277 6.05 -8.49 4.88
C LEU A 277 6.91 -7.92 6.02
N ILE A 278 8.01 -7.24 5.72
CA ILE A 278 8.83 -6.52 6.72
C ILE A 278 8.01 -5.42 7.38
N TYR A 279 7.34 -4.59 6.58
CA TYR A 279 6.45 -3.54 7.07
C TYR A 279 5.40 -4.11 8.03
N THR A 280 4.69 -5.16 7.59
CA THR A 280 3.66 -5.84 8.38
C THR A 280 4.22 -6.43 9.68
N GLY A 281 5.37 -7.11 9.60
CA GLY A 281 6.04 -7.73 10.75
C GLY A 281 6.50 -6.70 11.78
N ALA A 282 7.11 -5.61 11.33
CA ALA A 282 7.55 -4.49 12.17
C ALA A 282 6.35 -3.76 12.80
N PHE A 283 5.39 -3.30 11.98
CA PHE A 283 4.18 -2.59 12.43
C PHE A 283 3.39 -3.39 13.48
N MET A 284 3.08 -4.66 13.19
CA MET A 284 2.34 -5.54 14.11
C MET A 284 3.15 -5.95 15.36
N THR A 285 4.49 -5.81 15.34
CA THR A 285 5.33 -6.06 16.52
C THR A 285 5.46 -4.80 17.38
N GLY A 286 5.60 -3.62 16.75
CA GLY A 286 5.51 -2.33 17.42
C GLY A 286 4.17 -2.14 18.13
N LEU A 287 3.07 -2.37 17.41
CA LEU A 287 1.72 -2.35 17.98
C LEU A 287 1.52 -3.40 19.09
N LYS A 288 2.07 -4.64 18.97
CA LYS A 288 2.02 -5.61 20.10
C LYS A 288 2.68 -5.02 21.35
N VAL A 289 3.93 -4.56 21.25
CA VAL A 289 4.69 -4.07 22.41
C VAL A 289 3.99 -2.86 23.06
N LEU A 290 3.56 -1.89 22.25
CA LEU A 290 2.91 -0.68 22.74
C LEU A 290 1.53 -0.95 23.37
N THR A 291 0.74 -1.87 22.82
CA THR A 291 -0.55 -2.27 23.41
C THR A 291 -0.38 -3.14 24.65
N ASP A 292 0.55 -4.09 24.66
CA ASP A 292 0.71 -5.03 25.78
C ASP A 292 1.32 -4.33 27.01
N TYR A 293 2.21 -3.36 26.80
CA TYR A 293 2.65 -2.47 27.87
C TYR A 293 1.47 -1.69 28.47
N LYS A 294 0.57 -1.14 27.65
CA LYS A 294 -0.64 -0.43 28.14
C LYS A 294 -1.58 -1.37 28.91
N ILE A 295 -1.80 -2.60 28.43
CA ILE A 295 -2.59 -3.62 29.13
C ILE A 295 -1.97 -3.95 30.50
N SER A 296 -0.65 -4.08 30.61
CA SER A 296 0.03 -4.29 31.91
C SER A 296 -0.07 -3.12 32.90
N LYS A 297 -0.65 -1.99 32.47
CA LYS A 297 -0.94 -0.79 33.27
C LYS A 297 -2.45 -0.59 33.48
N GLY A 298 -3.26 -1.64 33.31
CA GLY A 298 -4.72 -1.62 33.50
C GLY A 298 -5.51 -0.96 32.36
N ALA A 299 -4.86 -0.57 31.26
CA ALA A 299 -5.58 -0.01 30.12
C ALA A 299 -6.41 -1.10 29.42
N TYR A 300 -7.54 -0.68 28.85
CA TYR A 300 -8.49 -1.51 28.11
C TYR A 300 -9.30 -2.54 28.91
N GLU A 301 -9.19 -2.60 30.25
CA GLU A 301 -10.05 -3.47 31.09
C GLU A 301 -11.54 -3.23 30.83
N SER A 302 -11.97 -1.97 30.77
CA SER A 302 -13.37 -1.56 30.53
C SER A 302 -13.95 -1.98 29.19
N ILE A 303 -13.12 -2.32 28.19
CA ILE A 303 -13.56 -2.81 26.88
C ILE A 303 -13.25 -4.29 26.64
N ALA A 304 -12.64 -4.98 27.60
CA ALA A 304 -12.24 -6.38 27.45
C ALA A 304 -13.45 -7.31 27.27
N SER A 305 -14.57 -7.04 27.94
CA SER A 305 -15.84 -7.75 27.78
C SER A 305 -16.40 -7.64 26.35
N VAL A 306 -16.41 -6.42 25.80
CA VAL A 306 -16.86 -6.10 24.43
C VAL A 306 -15.95 -6.78 23.40
N ILE A 307 -14.63 -6.60 23.53
CA ILE A 307 -13.64 -7.18 22.61
C ILE A 307 -13.69 -8.72 22.62
N ASN A 308 -13.85 -9.34 23.78
CA ASN A 308 -13.81 -10.80 23.89
C ASN A 308 -15.15 -11.49 23.54
N ASN A 309 -16.22 -10.73 23.31
CA ASN A 309 -17.54 -11.26 23.00
C ASN A 309 -17.53 -12.15 21.73
N PRO A 310 -18.05 -13.40 21.80
CA PRO A 310 -18.14 -14.31 20.66
C PRO A 310 -18.82 -13.76 19.41
N ILE A 311 -19.73 -12.77 19.53
CA ILE A 311 -20.39 -12.11 18.38
C ILE A 311 -19.38 -11.54 17.37
N LEU A 312 -18.22 -11.09 17.86
CA LEU A 312 -17.15 -10.53 17.02
C LEU A 312 -16.31 -11.60 16.31
N LYS A 313 -16.49 -12.91 16.58
CA LYS A 313 -15.65 -13.98 16.00
C LYS A 313 -15.64 -13.95 14.47
N ARG A 314 -16.80 -13.75 13.83
CA ARG A 314 -16.91 -13.63 12.36
C ARG A 314 -16.25 -12.35 11.83
N PHE A 315 -16.51 -11.21 12.47
CA PHE A 315 -15.89 -9.92 12.12
C PHE A 315 -14.36 -9.96 12.22
N LYS A 316 -13.81 -10.62 13.24
CA LYS A 316 -12.36 -10.83 13.40
C LYS A 316 -11.78 -11.70 12.30
N GLY A 317 -12.45 -12.79 11.92
CA GLY A 317 -12.03 -13.62 10.78
C GLY A 317 -12.02 -12.82 9.48
N ALA A 318 -13.09 -12.08 9.21
CA ALA A 318 -13.19 -11.22 8.02
C ALA A 318 -12.10 -10.14 7.99
N ALA A 319 -11.75 -9.51 9.12
CA ALA A 319 -10.66 -8.53 9.19
C ALA A 319 -9.28 -9.13 8.82
N HIS A 320 -8.99 -10.38 9.18
CA HIS A 320 -7.78 -11.08 8.72
C HIS A 320 -7.85 -11.38 7.21
N GLY A 321 -9.04 -11.75 6.70
CA GLY A 321 -9.29 -11.92 5.27
C GLY A 321 -9.04 -10.65 4.45
N ILE A 322 -9.47 -9.48 4.95
CA ILE A 322 -9.18 -8.19 4.32
C ILE A 322 -7.68 -7.89 4.31
N VAL A 323 -6.94 -8.14 5.39
CA VAL A 323 -5.48 -7.96 5.41
C VAL A 323 -4.80 -8.79 4.32
N ALA A 324 -5.19 -10.07 4.17
CA ALA A 324 -4.66 -10.93 3.11
C ALA A 324 -5.05 -10.44 1.71
N LEU A 325 -6.32 -10.08 1.50
CA LEU A 325 -6.83 -9.62 0.21
C LEU A 325 -6.18 -8.29 -0.24
N VAL A 326 -6.03 -7.32 0.67
CA VAL A 326 -5.30 -6.07 0.40
C VAL A 326 -3.83 -6.35 0.06
N PHE A 327 -3.18 -7.26 0.77
CA PHE A 327 -1.78 -7.64 0.51
C PHE A 327 -1.60 -8.29 -0.89
N PHE A 328 -2.48 -9.20 -1.30
CA PHE A 328 -2.43 -9.80 -2.64
C PHE A 328 -2.78 -8.80 -3.75
N THR A 329 -3.74 -7.90 -3.53
CA THR A 329 -4.07 -6.81 -4.46
C THR A 329 -2.91 -5.81 -4.61
N ALA A 330 -2.16 -5.54 -3.54
CA ALA A 330 -0.94 -4.74 -3.63
C ALA A 330 0.15 -5.43 -4.46
N ILE A 331 0.33 -6.73 -4.29
CA ILE A 331 1.31 -7.52 -5.06
C ILE A 331 0.92 -7.63 -6.54
N SER A 332 -0.37 -7.78 -6.90
CA SER A 332 -0.77 -7.79 -8.32
C SER A 332 -0.48 -6.45 -9.01
N GLY A 333 -0.50 -5.33 -8.28
CA GLY A 333 -0.05 -4.03 -8.77
C GLY A 333 1.43 -3.98 -9.15
N ALA A 334 2.29 -4.79 -8.51
CA ALA A 334 3.71 -4.89 -8.87
C ALA A 334 3.93 -5.61 -10.22
N PHE A 335 3.03 -6.52 -10.63
CA PHE A 335 3.05 -7.09 -11.98
C PHE A 335 2.60 -6.05 -13.02
N VAL A 336 1.57 -5.25 -12.71
CA VAL A 336 1.12 -4.15 -13.58
C VAL A 336 2.25 -3.13 -13.82
N ALA A 337 2.94 -2.72 -12.76
CA ALA A 337 4.10 -1.82 -12.85
C ALA A 337 5.37 -2.49 -13.40
N GLY A 338 5.51 -3.81 -13.28
CA GLY A 338 6.65 -4.55 -13.84
C GLY A 338 6.59 -4.62 -15.37
N LEU A 339 5.41 -4.87 -15.92
CA LEU A 339 5.15 -5.04 -17.36
C LEU A 339 4.74 -3.75 -18.07
N ASP A 340 4.63 -2.61 -17.37
CA ASP A 340 4.08 -1.34 -17.87
C ASP A 340 2.61 -1.45 -18.33
N ALA A 341 1.92 -2.48 -17.84
CA ALA A 341 0.55 -2.84 -18.21
C ALA A 341 -0.51 -1.80 -17.79
N GLY A 342 -0.12 -0.76 -17.05
CA GLY A 342 -0.97 0.39 -16.75
C GLY A 342 -1.30 1.27 -17.97
N LEU A 343 -0.58 1.10 -19.08
CA LEU A 343 -0.68 1.89 -20.32
C LEU A 343 -1.47 1.19 -21.46
N ILE A 344 -2.13 0.06 -21.19
CA ILE A 344 -2.83 -0.73 -22.22
C ILE A 344 -4.28 -0.26 -22.41
N TYR A 345 -5.11 -0.41 -21.37
CA TYR A 345 -6.46 0.15 -21.36
C TYR A 345 -6.56 1.26 -20.32
N ASN A 346 -6.86 2.48 -20.77
CA ASN A 346 -6.81 3.69 -19.94
C ASN A 346 -8.19 4.34 -19.74
N GLU A 347 -9.22 3.50 -19.74
CA GLU A 347 -10.61 3.81 -19.39
C GLU A 347 -11.09 2.96 -18.19
N PHE A 348 -12.14 3.41 -17.51
CA PHE A 348 -12.77 2.71 -16.37
C PHE A 348 -14.28 3.02 -16.32
N PRO A 349 -15.17 2.06 -16.00
CA PRO A 349 -14.91 0.66 -15.62
C PRO A 349 -14.57 -0.27 -16.80
N LEU A 350 -14.61 0.24 -18.03
CA LEU A 350 -14.43 -0.54 -19.26
C LEU A 350 -12.95 -0.85 -19.58
N MET A 351 -12.75 -1.75 -20.53
CA MET A 351 -11.52 -2.11 -21.25
C MET A 351 -11.92 -2.50 -22.69
N GLY A 352 -11.61 -1.66 -23.67
CA GLY A 352 -12.01 -1.83 -25.06
C GLY A 352 -13.51 -1.61 -25.29
N GLY A 353 -14.12 -0.68 -24.53
CA GLY A 353 -15.57 -0.44 -24.54
C GLY A 353 -16.41 -1.56 -23.90
N ARG A 354 -15.77 -2.51 -23.21
CA ARG A 354 -16.39 -3.71 -22.60
C ARG A 354 -15.98 -3.84 -21.14
N LEU A 355 -16.74 -4.55 -20.29
CA LEU A 355 -16.33 -4.78 -18.89
C LEU A 355 -15.14 -5.75 -18.74
N MET A 356 -14.76 -6.43 -19.82
CA MET A 356 -13.66 -7.39 -19.90
C MET A 356 -13.10 -7.36 -21.34
N PRO A 357 -11.77 -7.42 -21.54
CA PRO A 357 -11.18 -7.58 -22.86
C PRO A 357 -11.64 -8.86 -23.57
N PRO A 358 -11.47 -8.97 -24.91
CA PRO A 358 -11.69 -10.21 -25.64
C PRO A 358 -10.91 -11.39 -25.05
N VAL A 359 -11.52 -12.58 -25.03
CA VAL A 359 -10.90 -13.79 -24.45
C VAL A 359 -9.57 -14.14 -25.13
N GLY A 360 -9.46 -13.89 -26.45
CA GLY A 360 -8.21 -14.07 -27.20
C GLY A 360 -7.09 -13.10 -26.84
N GLU A 361 -7.39 -11.94 -26.24
CA GLU A 361 -6.38 -11.05 -25.66
C GLU A 361 -5.99 -11.45 -24.24
N LEU A 362 -6.93 -12.05 -23.48
CA LEU A 362 -6.68 -12.53 -22.11
C LEU A 362 -5.89 -13.85 -22.06
N PHE A 363 -6.02 -14.66 -23.11
CA PHE A 363 -5.39 -15.98 -23.25
C PHE A 363 -4.75 -16.11 -24.64
N ASP A 364 -3.93 -15.12 -24.99
CA ASP A 364 -3.20 -15.05 -26.25
C ASP A 364 -2.16 -16.18 -26.33
N SER A 365 -2.13 -16.89 -27.47
CA SER A 365 -1.25 -18.04 -27.68
C SER A 365 0.23 -17.67 -27.76
N LYS A 366 0.59 -16.41 -28.03
CA LYS A 366 2.01 -15.95 -28.06
C LYS A 366 2.71 -16.00 -26.70
N PHE A 367 1.95 -16.16 -25.60
CA PHE A 367 2.49 -16.36 -24.26
C PHE A 367 2.60 -17.85 -23.88
N LEU A 368 2.28 -18.78 -24.78
CA LEU A 368 2.50 -20.22 -24.61
C LEU A 368 3.81 -20.60 -25.33
N HIS A 369 4.62 -21.52 -24.79
CA HIS A 369 5.75 -22.09 -25.54
C HIS A 369 5.33 -23.38 -26.25
N ASP A 370 6.00 -23.72 -27.34
CA ASP A 370 5.85 -25.02 -27.99
C ASP A 370 6.17 -26.14 -26.98
N GLY A 371 5.20 -27.03 -26.76
CA GLY A 371 5.30 -28.10 -25.76
C GLY A 371 4.80 -27.76 -24.35
N ASP A 372 4.44 -26.51 -24.04
CA ASP A 372 3.68 -26.22 -22.81
C ASP A 372 2.32 -26.95 -22.87
N HIS A 373 2.00 -27.78 -21.87
CA HIS A 373 0.68 -28.41 -21.77
C HIS A 373 -0.42 -27.34 -21.75
N PRO A 374 -1.62 -27.54 -22.35
CA PRO A 374 -2.61 -26.48 -22.52
C PRO A 374 -3.05 -25.76 -21.22
N THR A 375 -3.02 -26.47 -20.09
CA THR A 375 -3.26 -25.89 -18.75
C THR A 375 -2.02 -25.29 -18.10
N ALA A 376 -0.82 -25.73 -18.50
CA ALA A 376 0.47 -25.28 -17.96
C ALA A 376 0.95 -23.96 -18.61
N GLY A 377 0.57 -23.64 -19.85
CA GLY A 377 0.85 -22.32 -20.41
C GLY A 377 -0.04 -21.19 -19.84
N LEU A 378 -1.15 -21.54 -19.16
CA LEU A 378 -2.17 -20.57 -18.74
C LEU A 378 -1.68 -19.55 -17.68
N TRP A 379 -0.72 -19.91 -16.83
CA TRP A 379 -0.17 -18.98 -15.83
C TRP A 379 0.69 -17.88 -16.46
N ARG A 380 1.34 -18.13 -17.61
CA ARG A 380 2.09 -17.11 -18.36
C ARG A 380 1.14 -16.00 -18.79
N ASN A 381 -0.04 -16.34 -19.31
CA ASN A 381 -1.09 -15.36 -19.55
C ASN A 381 -1.54 -14.65 -18.25
N MET A 382 -1.57 -15.30 -17.08
CA MET A 382 -1.95 -14.61 -15.83
C MET A 382 -0.90 -13.62 -15.27
N PHE A 383 0.38 -13.74 -15.64
CA PHE A 383 1.50 -13.00 -15.02
C PHE A 383 2.48 -12.29 -15.97
N ASP A 384 2.50 -12.63 -17.26
CA ASP A 384 3.34 -12.04 -18.33
C ASP A 384 2.51 -11.24 -19.35
N ASN A 385 1.26 -11.62 -19.60
CA ASN A 385 0.38 -10.88 -20.51
C ASN A 385 -0.12 -9.59 -19.86
N GLN A 386 0.27 -8.45 -20.43
CA GLN A 386 -0.10 -7.12 -19.95
C GLN A 386 -1.62 -6.92 -19.82
N VAL A 387 -2.41 -7.34 -20.80
CA VAL A 387 -3.89 -7.19 -20.80
C VAL A 387 -4.48 -7.92 -19.60
N THR A 388 -4.09 -9.17 -19.43
CA THR A 388 -4.60 -10.08 -18.38
C THR A 388 -4.12 -9.66 -17.01
N VAL A 389 -2.87 -9.22 -16.86
CA VAL A 389 -2.33 -8.67 -15.61
C VAL A 389 -3.06 -7.40 -15.20
N GLN A 390 -3.35 -6.49 -16.13
CA GLN A 390 -4.13 -5.28 -15.87
C GLN A 390 -5.57 -5.62 -15.46
N PHE A 391 -6.22 -6.54 -16.16
CA PHE A 391 -7.56 -7.04 -15.82
C PHE A 391 -7.60 -7.73 -14.44
N ASN A 392 -6.67 -8.64 -14.17
CA ASN A 392 -6.54 -9.34 -12.89
C ASN A 392 -6.41 -8.35 -11.72
N HIS A 393 -5.59 -7.30 -11.87
CA HIS A 393 -5.45 -6.27 -10.85
C HIS A 393 -6.74 -5.44 -10.67
N ARG A 394 -7.43 -5.04 -11.75
CA ARG A 394 -8.73 -4.35 -11.69
C ARG A 394 -9.79 -5.18 -10.96
N VAL A 395 -9.87 -6.49 -11.24
CA VAL A 395 -10.80 -7.44 -10.59
C VAL A 395 -10.47 -7.60 -9.11
N LEU A 396 -9.18 -7.77 -8.76
CA LEU A 396 -8.72 -7.86 -7.37
C LEU A 396 -8.99 -6.56 -6.59
N ALA A 397 -8.72 -5.40 -7.17
CA ALA A 397 -9.00 -4.10 -6.55
C ALA A 397 -10.50 -3.89 -6.29
N THR A 398 -11.36 -4.19 -7.28
CA THR A 398 -12.82 -4.10 -7.16
C THR A 398 -13.36 -5.07 -6.11
N SER A 399 -12.85 -6.30 -6.07
CA SER A 399 -13.18 -7.31 -5.06
C SER A 399 -12.75 -6.88 -3.65
N THR A 400 -11.55 -6.27 -3.54
CA THR A 400 -11.02 -5.72 -2.28
C THR A 400 -11.90 -4.59 -1.75
N PHE A 401 -12.25 -3.63 -2.60
CA PHE A 401 -13.11 -2.51 -2.22
C PHE A 401 -14.52 -2.98 -1.83
N THR A 402 -15.07 -3.95 -2.55
CA THR A 402 -16.38 -4.58 -2.24
C THR A 402 -16.33 -5.28 -0.88
N ALA A 403 -15.28 -6.05 -0.60
CA ALA A 403 -15.11 -6.75 0.67
C ALA A 403 -14.89 -5.80 1.86
N VAL A 404 -14.12 -4.71 1.67
CA VAL A 404 -13.96 -3.63 2.66
C VAL A 404 -15.31 -2.94 2.93
N SER A 405 -16.06 -2.61 1.88
CA SER A 405 -17.39 -1.99 1.99
C SER A 405 -18.37 -2.89 2.73
N ALA A 406 -18.41 -4.18 2.42
CA ALA A 406 -19.22 -5.17 3.12
C ALA A 406 -18.83 -5.30 4.60
N LEU A 407 -17.52 -5.30 4.93
CA LEU A 407 -17.05 -5.31 6.32
C LEU A 407 -17.43 -4.03 7.07
N PHE A 408 -17.33 -2.86 6.42
CA PHE A 408 -17.72 -1.57 6.96
C PHE A 408 -19.23 -1.49 7.26
N LEU A 409 -20.08 -1.96 6.35
CA LEU A 409 -21.53 -2.04 6.57
C LEU A 409 -21.87 -3.05 7.68
N TYR A 410 -21.30 -4.26 7.65
CA TYR A 410 -21.49 -5.26 8.71
C TYR A 410 -21.05 -4.73 10.08
N SER A 411 -20.01 -3.90 10.14
CA SER A 411 -19.55 -3.27 11.39
C SER A 411 -20.61 -2.44 12.10
N ARG A 412 -21.56 -1.83 11.36
CA ARG A 412 -22.57 -0.91 11.91
C ARG A 412 -23.47 -1.60 12.93
N ASN A 413 -23.77 -2.87 12.71
CA ASN A 413 -24.64 -3.69 13.55
C ASN A 413 -23.88 -4.43 14.68
N LEU A 414 -22.61 -4.10 14.92
CA LEU A 414 -21.77 -4.77 15.91
C LEU A 414 -21.32 -3.81 17.04
N PRO A 415 -21.27 -4.29 18.30
CA PRO A 415 -20.70 -3.54 19.42
C PRO A 415 -19.16 -3.53 19.30
N LEU A 416 -18.63 -2.57 18.55
CA LEU A 416 -17.18 -2.34 18.43
C LEU A 416 -16.70 -1.28 19.41
N PRO A 417 -15.55 -1.47 20.09
CA PRO A 417 -14.92 -0.43 20.90
C PRO A 417 -14.43 0.74 20.03
N PRO A 418 -14.19 1.94 20.60
CA PRO A 418 -13.82 3.14 19.85
C PRO A 418 -12.63 2.96 18.90
N GLN A 419 -11.60 2.19 19.31
CA GLN A 419 -10.40 1.97 18.50
C GLN A 419 -10.69 1.12 17.26
N ALA A 420 -11.56 0.10 17.37
CA ALA A 420 -11.99 -0.72 16.24
C ALA A 420 -13.00 0.01 15.35
N ARG A 421 -13.85 0.87 15.93
CA ARG A 421 -14.74 1.77 15.17
C ARG A 421 -13.93 2.77 14.34
N LEU A 422 -12.88 3.36 14.92
CA LEU A 422 -11.93 4.19 14.20
C LEU A 422 -11.22 3.39 13.10
N GLY A 423 -10.72 2.19 13.42
CA GLY A 423 -10.02 1.34 12.45
C GLY A 423 -10.84 0.99 11.21
N VAL A 424 -12.13 0.63 11.37
CA VAL A 424 -13.00 0.31 10.23
C VAL A 424 -13.44 1.57 9.46
N ASN A 425 -13.59 2.72 10.12
CA ASN A 425 -13.83 4.00 9.44
C ASN A 425 -12.61 4.43 8.59
N LEU A 426 -11.39 4.34 9.15
CA LEU A 426 -10.14 4.63 8.44
C LEU A 426 -9.94 3.70 7.25
N LEU A 427 -10.16 2.39 7.45
CA LEU A 427 -10.07 1.38 6.39
C LEU A 427 -10.98 1.70 5.20
N MET A 428 -12.24 2.10 5.45
CA MET A 428 -13.16 2.48 4.39
C MET A 428 -12.74 3.79 3.69
N GLY A 429 -12.36 4.82 4.47
CA GLY A 429 -11.92 6.11 3.91
C GLY A 429 -10.69 5.97 3.02
N VAL A 430 -9.67 5.25 3.49
CA VAL A 430 -8.45 4.95 2.72
C VAL A 430 -8.76 4.08 1.50
N ALA A 431 -9.71 3.13 1.59
CA ALA A 431 -10.12 2.33 0.44
C ALA A 431 -10.77 3.18 -0.68
N CYS A 432 -11.62 4.15 -0.32
CA CYS A 432 -12.17 5.11 -1.28
C CYS A 432 -11.06 5.94 -1.95
N CYS A 433 -10.12 6.47 -1.16
CA CYS A 433 -8.96 7.21 -1.70
C CYS A 433 -8.09 6.33 -2.61
N GLN A 434 -7.86 5.07 -2.25
CA GLN A 434 -7.02 4.14 -3.02
C GLN A 434 -7.64 3.77 -4.37
N VAL A 435 -8.96 3.55 -4.42
CA VAL A 435 -9.69 3.34 -5.68
C VAL A 435 -9.65 4.61 -6.53
N GLY A 436 -9.87 5.78 -5.95
CA GLY A 436 -9.76 7.07 -6.64
C GLY A 436 -8.36 7.30 -7.24
N LEU A 437 -7.30 7.02 -6.48
CA LEU A 437 -5.92 7.09 -6.95
C LEU A 437 -5.63 6.07 -8.07
N GLY A 438 -6.21 4.86 -8.00
CA GLY A 438 -6.04 3.84 -9.03
C GLY A 438 -6.68 4.25 -10.35
N ILE A 439 -7.93 4.73 -10.29
CA ILE A 439 -8.66 5.25 -11.45
C ILE A 439 -7.94 6.49 -12.01
N ALA A 440 -7.46 7.42 -11.17
CA ALA A 440 -6.72 8.58 -11.65
C ALA A 440 -5.38 8.18 -12.31
N THR A 441 -4.61 7.28 -11.70
CA THR A 441 -3.35 6.76 -12.29
C THR A 441 -3.61 6.14 -13.67
N LEU A 442 -4.72 5.44 -13.81
CA LEU A 442 -5.15 4.81 -15.06
C LEU A 442 -5.56 5.85 -16.13
N LEU A 443 -6.51 6.74 -15.81
CA LEU A 443 -7.06 7.71 -16.77
C LEU A 443 -6.02 8.73 -17.28
N TYR A 444 -5.01 9.06 -16.46
CA TYR A 444 -3.96 10.02 -16.82
C TYR A 444 -2.67 9.38 -17.38
N MET A 445 -2.71 8.13 -17.86
CA MET A 445 -1.56 7.43 -18.46
C MET A 445 -0.35 7.25 -17.51
N VAL A 446 -0.62 6.78 -16.29
CA VAL A 446 0.38 6.45 -15.24
C VAL A 446 1.41 7.56 -14.95
N PRO A 447 1.00 8.80 -14.60
CA PRO A 447 1.97 9.83 -14.18
C PRO A 447 2.72 9.37 -12.92
N VAL A 448 4.04 9.58 -12.89
CA VAL A 448 4.93 9.14 -11.79
C VAL A 448 4.39 9.53 -10.41
N SER A 449 3.84 10.74 -10.29
CA SER A 449 3.22 11.24 -9.05
C SER A 449 1.99 10.45 -8.62
N LEU A 450 1.08 10.13 -9.54
CA LEU A 450 -0.13 9.35 -9.25
C LEU A 450 0.20 7.88 -8.99
N GLY A 451 1.07 7.26 -9.79
CA GLY A 451 1.52 5.88 -9.57
C GLY A 451 2.22 5.72 -8.21
N THR A 452 3.10 6.67 -7.86
CA THR A 452 3.76 6.71 -6.54
C THR A 452 2.75 6.93 -5.41
N ALA A 453 1.78 7.84 -5.58
CA ALA A 453 0.73 8.07 -4.60
C ALA A 453 -0.18 6.84 -4.42
N HIS A 454 -0.49 6.11 -5.49
CA HIS A 454 -1.25 4.86 -5.45
C HIS A 454 -0.47 3.73 -4.77
N GLN A 455 0.84 3.64 -4.95
CA GLN A 455 1.70 2.70 -4.22
C GLN A 455 1.78 3.04 -2.71
N ALA A 456 1.91 4.33 -2.36
CA ALA A 456 1.85 4.80 -0.98
C ALA A 456 0.47 4.54 -0.33
N GLY A 457 -0.62 4.80 -1.07
CA GLY A 457 -1.99 4.55 -0.66
C GLY A 457 -2.29 3.06 -0.46
N SER A 458 -1.68 2.19 -1.27
CA SER A 458 -1.79 0.72 -1.12
C SER A 458 -1.22 0.25 0.21
N LEU A 459 -0.02 0.72 0.57
CA LEU A 459 0.58 0.40 1.86
C LEU A 459 -0.18 1.06 3.02
N THR A 460 -0.75 2.26 2.82
CA THR A 460 -1.64 2.92 3.79
C THR A 460 -2.94 2.12 4.02
N LEU A 461 -3.51 1.53 2.96
CA LEU A 461 -4.68 0.67 3.05
C LEU A 461 -4.36 -0.58 3.86
N LEU A 462 -3.23 -1.24 3.60
CA LEU A 462 -2.75 -2.37 4.40
C LEU A 462 -2.53 -1.95 5.86
N THR A 463 -1.95 -0.77 6.11
CA THR A 463 -1.75 -0.21 7.46
C THR A 463 -3.07 -0.07 8.22
N SER A 464 -4.12 0.45 7.57
CA SER A 464 -5.45 0.60 8.18
C SER A 464 -6.12 -0.75 8.48
N ALA A 465 -5.95 -1.74 7.59
CA ALA A 465 -6.45 -3.11 7.79
C ALA A 465 -5.72 -3.81 8.95
N LEU A 466 -4.39 -3.68 9.02
CA LEU A 466 -3.56 -4.18 10.12
C LEU A 466 -3.91 -3.52 11.46
N TYR A 467 -4.16 -2.21 11.47
CA TYR A 467 -4.60 -1.50 12.67
C TYR A 467 -5.98 -1.97 13.14
N LEU A 468 -6.96 -2.16 12.22
CA LEU A 468 -8.25 -2.75 12.56
C LEU A 468 -8.07 -4.17 13.14
N MET A 469 -7.31 -5.03 12.47
CA MET A 469 -7.03 -6.40 12.91
C MET A 469 -6.38 -6.42 14.31
N HIS A 470 -5.42 -5.53 14.59
CA HIS A 470 -4.79 -5.39 15.91
C HIS A 470 -5.74 -4.85 16.98
N SER A 471 -6.58 -3.86 16.65
CA SER A 471 -7.58 -3.28 17.58
C SER A 471 -8.61 -4.30 18.07
N LEU A 472 -8.75 -5.42 17.36
CA LEU A 472 -9.63 -6.54 17.69
C LEU A 472 -8.91 -7.66 18.46
N LYS A 473 -7.62 -7.54 18.78
CA LYS A 473 -6.86 -8.49 19.61
C LYS A 473 -7.58 -8.72 20.95
N LYS A 474 -7.68 -9.98 21.39
CA LYS A 474 -8.24 -10.31 22.72
C LYS A 474 -7.43 -9.63 23.84
N VAL A 475 -8.12 -8.96 24.75
CA VAL A 475 -7.53 -8.39 25.99
C VAL A 475 -7.64 -9.45 27.10
N PRO A 476 -6.56 -9.82 27.80
CA PRO A 476 -6.66 -10.70 28.96
C PRO A 476 -7.54 -10.08 30.04
N VAL A 477 -8.53 -10.83 30.53
CA VAL A 477 -9.28 -10.42 31.74
C VAL A 477 -8.47 -10.85 32.95
N LEU A 478 -7.82 -9.89 33.60
CA LEU A 478 -7.14 -10.14 34.87
C LEU A 478 -8.21 -10.48 35.92
N LYS A 479 -8.25 -11.74 36.36
CA LYS A 479 -9.00 -12.11 37.57
C LYS A 479 -8.36 -11.36 38.74
N LYS A 480 -9.06 -10.39 39.31
CA LYS A 480 -8.73 -9.83 40.62
C LYS A 480 -8.84 -10.98 41.63
N ILE A 481 -7.70 -11.55 42.02
CA ILE A 481 -7.63 -12.45 43.16
C ILE A 481 -7.94 -11.57 44.38
N PRO A 482 -8.98 -11.87 45.18
CA PRO A 482 -9.18 -11.15 46.43
C PRO A 482 -7.96 -11.42 47.32
N LEU A 483 -7.32 -10.34 47.78
CA LEU A 483 -6.37 -10.45 48.88
C LEU A 483 -7.15 -10.98 50.10
N LYS A 484 -6.62 -12.04 50.71
CA LYS A 484 -7.06 -12.54 52.01
C LYS A 484 -6.26 -11.86 53.11
#